data_AF-A0A1F7KZZ7-F1
#
_entry.id   AF-A0A1F7KZZ7-F1
#
_cell.length_a   1.000
_cell.length_b   1.000
_cell.length_c   1.000
_cell.angle_alpha   90.00
_cell.angle_beta   90.00
_cell.angle_gamma   90.00
#
_symmetry.space_group_name_H-M   'P 1'
#
loop_
_entity.id
_entity.type
_entity.pdbx_description
1 polymer ?
#
loop_
_entity_poly.entity_id
_entity_poly.type
_entity_poly.pdbx_seq_one_letter_code
_entity_poly.pdbx_strand_id
1 'polypeptide(L)'
;MTTIKCPYCAEEIQVDAKKCKHCGEWLNIPNGNNIFSPSTSSVDARSVSKGIKDAEYSKFVMGVLGVVDLFIAVCVGLFTHWIVGLIVFVGIGMWIGNRHYQE
;
A
#
# COMPACT_ATOMS: atom_id res chain seq x y z
N MET A 1 22.77 48.56 -9.98
CA MET A 1 21.74 47.55 -9.69
C MET A 1 22.25 46.25 -10.28
N THR A 2 22.42 45.21 -9.49
CA THR A 2 22.93 43.91 -9.96
C THR A 2 21.77 43.07 -10.48
N THR A 3 21.93 42.48 -11.66
CA THR A 3 20.94 41.61 -12.31
C THR A 3 21.51 40.21 -12.47
N ILE A 4 20.67 39.20 -12.34
CA ILE A 4 21.01 37.79 -12.60
C ILE A 4 20.09 37.25 -13.70
N LYS A 5 20.50 36.18 -14.37
CA LYS A 5 19.63 35.49 -15.33
C LYS A 5 18.78 34.45 -14.63
N CYS A 6 17.49 34.41 -14.95
CA CYS A 6 16.58 33.39 -14.46
C CYS A 6 16.99 31.99 -15.00
N PRO A 7 17.14 30.96 -14.16
CA PRO A 7 17.53 29.61 -14.61
C PRO A 7 16.43 28.91 -15.44
N TYR A 8 15.19 29.40 -15.38
CA TYR A 8 14.05 28.79 -16.07
C TYR A 8 13.77 29.40 -17.45
N CYS A 9 13.95 30.72 -17.59
CA CYS A 9 13.61 31.43 -18.83
C CYS A 9 14.77 32.25 -19.42
N ALA A 10 15.97 32.18 -18.82
CA ALA A 10 17.19 32.88 -19.24
C ALA A 10 17.13 34.42 -19.31
N GLU A 11 16.00 35.00 -18.93
CA GLU A 11 15.76 36.45 -18.94
C GLU A 11 16.40 37.15 -17.73
N GLU A 12 16.71 38.44 -17.86
CA GLU A 12 17.33 39.23 -16.80
C GLU A 12 16.33 39.64 -15.71
N ILE A 13 16.69 39.34 -14.46
CA ILE A 13 15.90 39.59 -13.26
C ILE A 13 16.74 40.28 -12.19
N GLN A 14 16.11 40.93 -11.22
CA GLN A 14 16.81 41.54 -10.10
C GLN A 14 17.32 40.46 -9.13
N VAL A 15 18.48 40.68 -8.53
CA VAL A 15 19.09 39.73 -7.56
C VAL A 15 18.18 39.50 -6.34
N ASP A 16 17.42 40.51 -5.94
CA ASP A 16 16.49 40.44 -4.80
C ASP A 16 15.10 39.89 -5.18
N ALA A 17 14.88 39.53 -6.45
CA ALA A 17 13.59 39.05 -6.93
C ALA A 17 13.33 37.60 -6.48
N LYS A 18 12.33 37.41 -5.61
CA LYS A 18 11.85 36.08 -5.18
C LYS A 18 11.04 35.35 -6.26
N LYS A 19 10.52 36.08 -7.25
CA LYS A 19 9.68 35.54 -8.33
C LYS A 19 10.03 36.20 -9.65
N CYS A 20 10.18 35.40 -10.71
CA CYS A 20 10.49 35.91 -12.03
C CYS A 20 9.26 36.59 -12.63
N LYS A 21 9.41 37.83 -13.11
CA LYS A 21 8.34 38.57 -13.80
C LYS A 21 8.02 38.06 -15.22
N HIS A 22 8.93 37.27 -15.80
CA HIS A 22 8.82 36.79 -17.18
C HIS A 22 8.19 35.40 -17.27
N CYS A 23 8.63 34.44 -16.44
CA CYS A 23 8.03 33.10 -16.42
C CYS A 23 7.04 32.87 -15.27
N GLY A 24 7.02 33.73 -14.25
CA GLY A 24 6.18 33.54 -13.07
C GLY A 24 6.69 32.48 -12.08
N GLU A 25 7.84 31.86 -12.35
CA GLU A 25 8.44 30.86 -11.46
C GLU A 25 9.07 31.50 -10.22
N TRP A 26 9.08 30.78 -9.10
CA TRP A 26 9.70 31.24 -7.85
C TRP A 26 11.20 30.94 -7.85
N LEU A 27 12.01 31.97 -7.62
CA LEU A 27 13.47 31.90 -7.64
C LEU A 27 13.95 31.70 -6.21
N ASN A 28 13.99 30.45 -5.78
CA ASN A 28 14.49 30.08 -4.46
C ASN A 28 16.02 29.91 -4.56
N ILE A 29 16.74 31.01 -4.77
CA ILE A 29 18.21 31.01 -4.82
C ILE A 29 18.69 31.38 -3.41
N PRO A 30 19.11 30.41 -2.58
CA PRO A 30 19.77 30.73 -1.32
C PRO A 30 21.12 31.35 -1.64
N ASN A 31 21.20 32.68 -1.55
CA ASN A 31 22.47 33.41 -1.58
C ASN A 31 23.30 32.99 -0.35
N GLY A 32 24.23 32.05 -0.56
CA GLY A 32 25.13 31.55 0.46
C GLY A 32 25.85 30.30 0.00
N ASN A 33 26.96 30.49 -0.74
CA ASN A 33 28.10 29.57 -0.85
C ASN A 33 27.79 28.07 -0.86
N ASN A 34 27.03 27.59 -1.84
CA ASN A 34 27.07 26.17 -2.22
C ASN A 34 28.00 26.01 -3.42
N ILE A 35 29.27 26.34 -3.22
CA ILE A 35 30.35 25.85 -4.08
C ILE A 35 30.37 24.34 -3.85
N PHE A 36 29.79 23.61 -4.79
CA PHE A 36 29.93 22.16 -4.97
C PHE A 36 30.17 21.39 -3.66
N SER A 37 29.13 21.20 -2.85
CA SER A 37 29.11 20.01 -2.02
C SER A 37 28.86 18.88 -3.00
N PRO A 38 29.82 17.96 -3.26
CA PRO A 38 29.45 16.73 -3.92
C PRO A 38 28.29 16.19 -3.10
N SER A 39 27.16 15.94 -3.73
CA SER A 39 26.14 15.07 -3.19
C SER A 39 26.75 13.67 -3.06
N THR A 40 27.70 13.49 -2.15
CA THR A 40 27.68 12.33 -1.26
C THR A 40 26.38 12.49 -0.51
N SER A 41 25.32 12.02 -1.15
CA SER A 41 24.20 11.44 -0.45
C SER A 41 24.83 10.52 0.59
N SER A 42 24.98 11.01 1.82
CA SER A 42 24.99 10.15 2.98
C SER A 42 23.59 9.58 3.03
N VAL A 43 23.35 8.61 2.14
CA VAL A 43 22.22 7.71 2.25
C VAL A 43 22.45 7.04 3.58
N ASP A 44 21.71 7.48 4.59
CA ASP A 44 21.72 6.82 5.89
C ASP A 44 21.52 5.32 5.65
N ALA A 45 22.52 4.49 5.97
CA ALA A 45 22.42 3.05 5.79
C ALA A 45 21.15 2.47 6.45
N ARG A 46 20.61 3.18 7.44
CA ARG A 46 19.38 2.88 8.15
C ARG A 46 18.09 3.05 7.35
N SER A 47 18.04 3.95 6.36
CA SER A 47 16.88 4.11 5.47
C SER A 47 16.84 3.02 4.39
N VAL A 48 18.00 2.59 3.90
CA VAL A 48 18.13 1.42 2.99
C VAL A 48 17.80 0.12 3.73
N SER A 49 18.22 -0.02 4.99
CA SER A 49 17.97 -1.21 5.82
C SER A 49 16.49 -1.47 6.13
N LYS A 50 15.62 -0.45 6.06
CA LYS A 50 14.18 -0.62 6.26
C LYS A 50 13.51 -1.21 5.03
N GLY A 51 13.74 -0.62 3.85
CA GLY A 51 13.09 -1.06 2.60
C GLY A 51 13.36 -2.51 2.19
N ILE A 52 14.52 -3.07 2.56
CA ILE A 52 14.85 -4.48 2.24
C ILE A 52 14.03 -5.45 3.11
N LYS A 53 13.69 -5.07 4.35
CA LYS A 53 12.91 -5.92 5.28
C LYS A 53 11.44 -5.97 4.90
N ASP A 54 10.94 -4.89 4.30
CA ASP A 54 9.54 -4.73 3.93
C ASP A 54 9.17 -5.62 2.71
N ALA A 55 10.15 -5.87 1.83
CA ALA A 55 10.00 -6.77 0.69
C ALA A 55 9.92 -8.25 1.10
N GLU A 56 10.66 -8.66 2.13
CA GLU A 56 10.72 -10.05 2.59
C GLU A 56 9.49 -10.44 3.43
N TYR A 57 8.97 -9.51 4.25
CA TYR A 57 7.76 -9.69 5.05
C TYR A 57 6.51 -9.94 4.19
N SER A 58 6.44 -9.33 2.99
CA SER A 58 5.29 -9.47 2.08
C SER A 58 5.08 -10.88 1.55
N LYS A 59 6.16 -11.67 1.34
CA LYS A 59 6.07 -13.01 0.77
C LYS A 59 5.62 -14.06 1.79
N PHE A 60 6.04 -13.91 3.04
CA PHE A 60 5.67 -14.84 4.11
C PHE A 60 4.21 -14.65 4.53
N VAL A 61 3.74 -13.40 4.61
CA VAL A 61 2.35 -13.08 4.98
C VAL A 61 1.34 -13.58 3.95
N MET A 62 1.61 -13.43 2.65
CA MET A 62 0.72 -13.92 1.60
C MET A 62 0.62 -15.45 1.57
N GLY A 63 1.72 -16.15 1.86
CA GLY A 63 1.74 -17.61 1.94
C GLY A 63 0.93 -18.15 3.12
N VAL A 64 1.06 -17.55 4.30
CA VAL A 64 0.34 -17.98 5.50
C VAL A 64 -1.17 -17.74 5.37
N LEU A 65 -1.59 -16.59 4.83
CA LEU A 65 -3.01 -16.30 4.61
C LEU A 65 -3.66 -17.32 3.66
N GLY A 66 -3.00 -17.64 2.54
CA GLY A 66 -3.52 -18.61 1.57
C GLY A 66 -3.71 -20.02 2.14
N VAL A 67 -2.79 -20.49 2.99
CA VAL A 67 -2.92 -21.81 3.64
C VAL A 67 -4.04 -21.80 4.68
N VAL A 68 -4.19 -20.72 5.44
CA VAL A 68 -5.26 -20.58 6.44
C VAL A 68 -6.63 -20.54 5.76
N ASP A 69 -6.81 -19.78 4.68
CA ASP A 69 -8.06 -19.70 3.93
C ASP A 69 -8.44 -21.05 3.30
N LEU A 70 -7.48 -21.77 2.73
CA LEU A 70 -7.71 -23.11 2.19
C LEU A 70 -8.15 -24.09 3.27
N PHE A 71 -7.50 -24.04 4.44
CA PHE A 71 -7.83 -24.92 5.54
C PHE A 71 -9.22 -24.63 6.12
N ILE A 72 -9.57 -23.34 6.28
CA ILE A 72 -10.91 -22.93 6.71
C ILE A 72 -11.96 -23.37 5.68
N ALA A 73 -11.72 -23.18 4.39
CA ALA A 73 -12.67 -23.60 3.35
C ALA A 73 -12.90 -25.12 3.34
N VAL A 74 -11.85 -25.92 3.54
CA VAL A 74 -11.95 -27.39 3.63
C VAL A 74 -12.69 -27.81 4.90
N CYS A 75 -12.35 -27.23 6.05
CA CYS A 75 -13.04 -27.50 7.31
C CYS A 75 -14.51 -27.10 7.23
N VAL A 76 -14.81 -25.86 6.84
CA VAL A 76 -16.19 -25.39 6.69
C VAL A 76 -16.91 -26.22 5.66
N GLY A 77 -16.35 -26.49 4.48
CA GLY A 77 -17.02 -27.24 3.41
C GLY A 77 -17.35 -28.68 3.82
N LEU A 78 -16.45 -29.38 4.51
CA LEU A 78 -16.71 -30.72 5.04
C LEU A 78 -17.70 -30.67 6.21
N PHE A 79 -17.47 -29.83 7.22
CA PHE A 79 -18.36 -29.80 8.38
C PHE A 79 -19.75 -29.27 8.05
N THR A 80 -19.89 -28.23 7.23
CA THR A 80 -21.20 -27.69 6.83
C THR A 80 -21.97 -28.64 5.94
N HIS A 81 -21.36 -29.32 4.97
CA HIS A 81 -22.10 -30.31 4.17
C HIS A 81 -22.57 -31.49 5.00
N TRP A 82 -21.77 -31.97 5.96
CA TRP A 82 -22.17 -33.07 6.83
C TRP A 82 -23.27 -32.66 7.81
N ILE A 83 -23.17 -31.46 8.40
CA ILE A 83 -24.20 -30.93 9.33
C ILE A 83 -25.51 -30.64 8.59
N VAL A 84 -25.46 -29.99 7.42
CA VAL A 84 -26.66 -29.69 6.62
C VAL A 84 -27.30 -30.99 6.13
N GLY A 85 -26.50 -31.97 5.70
CA GLY A 85 -27.00 -33.30 5.33
C GLY A 85 -27.72 -33.99 6.48
N LEU A 86 -27.17 -33.94 7.70
CA LEU A 86 -27.78 -34.52 8.89
C LEU A 86 -29.09 -33.82 9.27
N ILE A 87 -29.10 -32.48 9.28
CA ILE A 87 -30.30 -31.70 9.60
C ILE A 87 -31.43 -32.00 8.61
N VAL A 88 -31.13 -32.06 7.31
CA VAL A 88 -32.11 -32.38 6.28
C VAL A 88 -32.60 -33.82 6.43
N PHE A 89 -31.70 -34.77 6.69
CA PHE A 89 -32.07 -36.18 6.89
C PHE A 89 -33.00 -36.37 8.10
N VAL A 90 -32.67 -35.75 9.24
CA VAL A 90 -33.48 -35.80 10.46
C VAL A 90 -34.81 -35.06 10.25
N GLY A 91 -34.81 -33.90 9.60
CA GLY A 91 -36.02 -33.14 9.32
C GLY A 91 -36.99 -33.90 8.41
N ILE A 92 -36.49 -34.51 7.34
CA ILE A 92 -37.30 -35.35 6.44
C ILE A 92 -37.81 -36.58 7.17
N GLY A 93 -36.98 -37.26 7.96
CA GLY A 93 -37.39 -38.41 8.75
C GLY A 93 -38.50 -38.08 9.77
N MET A 94 -38.36 -36.95 10.47
CA MET A 94 -39.36 -36.48 11.43
C MET A 94 -40.67 -36.07 10.74
N TRP A 95 -40.60 -35.46 9.55
CA TRP A 95 -41.78 -35.10 8.78
C TRP A 95 -42.55 -36.32 8.26
N ILE A 96 -41.85 -37.34 7.76
CA ILE A 96 -42.45 -38.60 7.32
C ILE A 96 -43.08 -39.34 8.51
N GLY A 97 -42.39 -39.41 9.65
CA GLY A 97 -42.91 -40.02 10.87
C GLY A 97 -44.17 -39.32 11.39
N ASN A 98 -44.18 -37.98 11.38
CA ASN A 98 -45.34 -37.20 11.81
C ASN A 98 -46.53 -37.36 10.85
N ARG A 99 -46.29 -37.54 9.54
CA ARG A 99 -47.35 -37.80 8.57
C ARG A 99 -48.02 -39.16 8.83
N HIS A 100 -47.25 -40.21 9.12
CA HIS A 100 -47.77 -41.54 9.45
C HIS A 100 -48.53 -41.60 10.79
N TYR A 101 -48.29 -40.67 11.72
CA TYR A 101 -49.04 -40.60 12.97
C TYR A 101 -50.46 -40.03 12.79
N GLN A 102 -50.71 -39.32 11.69
CA GLN A 102 -51.99 -38.66 11.40
C GLN A 102 -52.92 -39.52 10.50
N GLU A 103 -52.51 -40.73 10.14
CA GLU A 103 -53.29 -41.73 9.38
C GLU A 103 -53.80 -42.82 10.33
#